data_AF-A0A968JE26-F1
#
_entry.id   AF-A0A968JE26-F1
#
_cell.length_a   1.000
_cell.length_b   1.000
_cell.length_c   1.000
_cell.angle_alpha   90.00
_cell.angle_beta   90.00
_cell.angle_gamma   90.00
#
_symmetry.space_group_name_H-M   'P 1'
#
loop_
_entity.id
_entity.type
_entity.pdbx_description
1 polymer ?
#
loop_
_entity_poly.entity_id
_entity_poly.type
_entity_poly.pdbx_seq_one_letter_code
_entity_poly.pdbx_strand_id
1 'polypeptide(L)'
;MFLVLLLIAVPLIFAAQQQNSNTQPASVRGEPQDKAAEPTPPQPSATACNTAIKLLTQYERLLNKQNRNLTQPELARLNSLRDTGQITMHELPGRLHREFPGEFIGLTLQQIRTLCGQ
;
A
#
# COMPACT_ATOMS: atom_id res chain seq x y z
N MET A 1 -49.84 -30.78 9.51
CA MET A 1 -49.83 -30.00 10.76
C MET A 1 -48.89 -28.84 10.59
N PHE A 2 -49.46 -27.63 10.69
CA PHE A 2 -48.90 -26.32 11.08
C PHE A 2 -47.47 -25.91 10.64
N LEU A 3 -47.32 -24.84 9.86
CA LEU A 3 -47.16 -23.43 10.31
C LEU A 3 -45.75 -23.24 10.94
N VAL A 4 -44.85 -22.34 10.55
CA VAL A 4 -45.00 -20.90 10.32
C VAL A 4 -43.84 -20.39 9.47
N LEU A 5 -44.22 -19.61 8.46
CA LEU A 5 -43.44 -18.69 7.66
C LEU A 5 -42.79 -17.61 8.56
N LEU A 6 -41.47 -17.60 8.74
CA LEU A 6 -40.78 -16.51 9.46
C LEU A 6 -40.19 -15.51 8.46
N LEU A 7 -41.09 -14.66 7.97
CA LEU A 7 -40.78 -13.38 7.33
C LEU A 7 -40.08 -12.49 8.36
N ILE A 8 -38.75 -12.37 8.27
CA ILE A 8 -38.05 -11.28 8.95
C ILE A 8 -37.82 -10.20 7.90
N ALA A 9 -38.76 -9.26 7.85
CA ALA A 9 -38.59 -8.00 7.15
C ALA A 9 -37.45 -7.22 7.80
N VAL A 10 -36.39 -6.93 7.03
CA VAL A 10 -35.38 -5.94 7.42
C VAL A 10 -35.62 -4.68 6.59
N PRO A 11 -36.37 -3.70 7.08
CA PRO A 11 -36.21 -2.34 6.62
C PRO A 11 -35.31 -1.61 7.62
N LEU A 12 -34.25 -0.96 7.15
CA LEU A 12 -33.88 0.38 7.63
C LEU A 12 -32.78 0.94 6.72
N ILE A 13 -33.31 1.63 5.71
CA ILE A 13 -32.66 2.67 4.93
C ILE A 13 -32.01 3.66 5.91
N PHE A 14 -30.69 3.73 5.94
CA PHE A 14 -29.98 4.84 6.57
C PHE A 14 -29.83 5.95 5.53
N ALA A 15 -30.87 6.77 5.44
CA ALA A 15 -30.83 8.09 4.82
C ALA A 15 -30.44 9.12 5.89
N ALA A 16 -29.43 9.96 5.63
CA ALA A 16 -29.42 11.40 5.90
C ALA A 16 -28.00 11.99 5.90
N GLN A 17 -27.85 13.08 5.15
CA GLN A 17 -26.69 13.95 5.04
C GLN A 17 -26.35 14.66 6.36
N GLN A 18 -25.13 15.20 6.48
CA GLN A 18 -25.01 16.65 6.65
C GLN A 18 -23.67 17.19 6.13
N GLN A 19 -23.77 18.09 5.16
CA GLN A 19 -22.70 19.00 4.74
C GLN A 19 -22.40 19.94 5.90
N ASN A 20 -21.16 19.96 6.40
CA ASN A 20 -20.72 20.97 7.36
C ASN A 20 -20.23 22.21 6.60
N SER A 21 -20.83 23.33 6.98
CA SER A 21 -20.80 24.63 6.34
C SER A 21 -19.51 25.39 6.62
N ASN A 22 -19.09 26.17 5.62
CA ASN A 22 -18.36 27.44 5.68
C ASN A 22 -17.89 27.91 7.06
N THR A 23 -16.58 28.09 7.21
CA THR A 23 -16.05 29.28 7.89
C THR A 23 -14.69 29.66 7.28
N GLN A 24 -14.70 30.57 6.31
CA GLN A 24 -13.60 31.52 6.15
C GLN A 24 -13.86 32.66 7.14
N PRO A 25 -12.82 33.13 7.85
CA PRO A 25 -12.60 34.57 7.87
C PRO A 25 -11.13 34.95 7.72
N ALA A 26 -10.92 35.95 6.87
CA ALA A 26 -10.04 37.09 7.01
C ALA A 26 -8.67 36.94 7.73
N SER A 27 -7.62 37.13 6.93
CA SER A 27 -6.58 38.18 7.09
C SER A 27 -6.11 38.51 8.51
N VAL A 28 -4.94 37.99 8.90
CA VAL A 28 -4.02 38.67 9.83
C VAL A 28 -2.61 38.65 9.24
N ARG A 29 -2.00 39.84 9.29
CA ARG A 29 -0.71 40.27 8.77
C ARG A 29 0.35 40.17 9.87
N GLY A 30 1.53 39.61 9.56
CA GLY A 30 2.71 39.48 10.45
C GLY A 30 2.68 38.19 11.29
N GLU A 31 3.73 37.38 11.45
CA GLU A 31 5.19 37.56 11.40
C GLU A 31 5.91 36.26 10.93
N PRO A 32 7.21 36.31 10.56
CA PRO A 32 7.98 35.14 10.12
C PRO A 32 8.15 34.13 11.25
N GLN A 33 7.67 32.92 11.01
CA GLN A 33 7.80 31.79 11.92
C GLN A 33 9.21 31.20 11.81
N ASP A 34 10.13 31.63 12.66
CA ASP A 34 11.33 30.85 12.99
C ASP A 34 10.93 29.72 13.97
N LYS A 35 10.09 28.80 13.50
CA LYS A 35 10.00 27.45 14.06
C LYS A 35 10.84 26.56 13.17
N ALA A 36 12.05 26.25 13.62
CA ALA A 36 12.84 25.17 13.08
C ALA A 36 11.99 23.89 13.10
N ALA A 37 11.39 23.57 11.95
CA ALA A 37 10.71 22.32 11.73
C ALA A 37 11.78 21.22 11.81
N GLU A 38 11.68 20.34 12.81
CA GLU A 38 12.33 19.03 12.71
C GLU A 38 11.96 18.44 11.35
N PRO A 39 12.92 17.90 10.59
CA PRO A 39 12.61 17.26 9.31
C PRO A 39 11.80 16.00 9.60
N THR A 40 10.47 16.12 9.54
CA THR A 40 9.59 14.96 9.50
C THR A 40 10.08 14.10 8.34
N PRO A 41 10.43 12.82 8.57
CA PRO A 41 10.92 11.97 7.51
C PRO A 41 9.87 11.99 6.37
N PRO A 42 10.30 12.23 5.12
CA PRO A 42 9.36 12.36 4.02
C PRO A 42 8.54 11.07 3.93
N GLN A 43 7.22 11.21 3.97
CA GLN A 43 6.36 10.06 3.73
C GLN A 43 6.60 9.53 2.31
N PRO A 44 6.65 8.20 2.12
CA PRO A 44 6.90 7.63 0.82
C PRO A 44 5.82 8.03 -0.17
N SER A 45 6.21 8.26 -1.42
CA SER A 45 5.23 8.64 -2.45
C SER A 45 4.32 7.46 -2.80
N ALA A 46 3.04 7.73 -3.11
CA ALA A 46 2.09 6.70 -3.54
C ALA A 46 2.62 5.90 -4.74
N THR A 47 3.33 6.55 -5.67
CA THR A 47 3.96 5.92 -6.83
C THR A 47 5.03 4.91 -6.41
N ALA A 48 5.89 5.29 -5.47
CA ALA A 48 6.94 4.40 -4.98
C ALA A 48 6.34 3.22 -4.21
N CYS A 49 5.37 3.46 -3.32
CA CYS A 49 4.60 2.42 -2.64
C CYS A 49 4.03 1.38 -3.62
N ASN A 50 3.29 1.84 -4.64
CA ASN A 50 2.69 0.97 -5.65
C ASN A 50 3.75 0.22 -6.46
N THR A 51 4.88 0.88 -6.76
CA THR A 51 5.98 0.26 -7.50
C THR A 51 6.63 -0.85 -6.68
N ALA A 52 6.98 -0.60 -5.42
CA ALA A 52 7.59 -1.59 -4.54
C ALA A 52 6.68 -2.79 -4.32
N ILE A 53 5.41 -2.55 -3.98
CA ILE A 53 4.41 -3.63 -3.78
C ILE A 53 4.24 -4.44 -5.07
N LYS A 54 4.15 -3.78 -6.24
CA LYS A 54 4.02 -4.47 -7.52
C LYS A 54 5.25 -5.33 -7.83
N LEU A 55 6.46 -4.83 -7.62
CA LEU A 55 7.70 -5.57 -7.87
C LEU A 55 7.78 -6.82 -6.98
N LEU A 56 7.42 -6.71 -5.70
CA LEU A 56 7.47 -7.83 -4.74
C LEU A 56 6.33 -8.83 -4.90
N THR A 57 5.17 -8.42 -5.44
CA THR A 57 4.01 -9.32 -5.60
C THR A 57 3.93 -9.96 -6.98
N GLN A 58 4.40 -9.26 -8.03
CA GLN A 58 4.26 -9.67 -9.42
C GLN A 58 5.60 -9.99 -10.10
N TYR A 59 6.67 -10.27 -9.34
CA TYR A 59 8.00 -10.54 -9.91
C TYR A 59 7.98 -11.63 -10.99
N GLU A 60 7.23 -12.71 -10.81
CA GLU A 60 7.16 -13.81 -11.78
C GLU A 60 6.69 -13.31 -13.15
N ARG A 61 5.55 -12.62 -13.20
CA ARG A 61 5.02 -12.02 -14.42
C ARG A 61 6.01 -11.02 -15.03
N LEU A 62 6.66 -10.22 -14.20
CA LEU A 62 7.60 -9.19 -14.66
C LEU A 62 8.89 -9.80 -15.22
N LEU A 63 9.39 -10.89 -14.66
CA LEU A 63 10.55 -11.64 -15.16
C LEU A 63 10.22 -12.38 -16.45
N ASN A 64 9.05 -13.01 -16.53
CA ASN A 64 8.57 -13.67 -17.75
C ASN A 64 8.49 -12.66 -18.91
N LYS A 65 8.02 -11.44 -18.65
CA LYS A 65 8.02 -10.34 -19.64
C LYS A 65 9.43 -9.96 -20.12
N GLN A 66 10.46 -10.18 -19.29
CA GLN A 66 11.86 -9.95 -19.62
C GLN A 66 12.56 -11.19 -20.22
N ASN A 67 11.80 -12.24 -20.55
CA ASN A 67 12.33 -13.54 -21.00
C ASN A 67 13.33 -14.16 -20.01
N ARG A 68 13.16 -13.88 -18.72
CA ARG A 68 13.92 -14.49 -17.62
C ARG A 68 13.02 -15.50 -16.94
N ASN A 69 13.37 -16.77 -17.06
CA ASN A 69 12.70 -17.84 -16.31
C ASN A 69 13.51 -18.15 -15.05
N LEU A 70 12.82 -18.12 -13.90
CA LEU A 70 13.38 -18.63 -12.65
C LEU A 70 13.36 -20.15 -12.68
N THR A 71 14.30 -20.76 -11.96
CA THR A 71 14.22 -22.19 -11.71
C THR A 71 13.01 -22.47 -10.80
N GLN A 72 12.40 -23.66 -10.92
CA GLN A 72 11.30 -24.06 -10.03
C GLN A 72 11.60 -23.91 -8.52
N PRO A 73 12.77 -24.35 -7.99
CA PRO A 73 13.07 -24.15 -6.57
C PRO A 73 13.17 -22.68 -6.16
N GLU A 74 13.72 -21.83 -7.03
CA GLU A 74 13.84 -20.40 -6.77
C GLU A 74 12.48 -19.70 -6.77
N LEU A 75 11.62 -20.03 -7.73
CA LEU A 75 10.24 -19.54 -7.78
C LEU A 75 9.46 -19.96 -6.54
N ALA A 76 9.57 -21.22 -6.11
CA ALA A 76 8.94 -21.71 -4.89
C ALA A 76 9.41 -20.97 -3.63
N ARG A 77 10.72 -20.71 -3.52
CA ARG A 77 11.30 -19.91 -2.43
C ARG A 77 10.73 -18.48 -2.43
N LEU A 78 10.73 -17.80 -3.57
CA LEU A 78 10.20 -16.43 -3.67
C LEU A 78 8.69 -16.37 -3.37
N ASN A 79 7.92 -17.36 -3.83
CA ASN A 79 6.48 -17.45 -3.53
C ASN A 79 6.26 -17.57 -2.02
N SER A 80 7.03 -18.43 -1.34
CA SER A 80 6.95 -18.57 0.11
C SER A 80 7.29 -17.25 0.83
N LEU A 81 8.34 -16.53 0.40
CA LEU A 81 8.70 -15.23 0.98
C LEU A 81 7.62 -14.16 0.74
N ARG A 82 6.99 -14.15 -0.44
CA ARG A 82 5.87 -13.25 -0.75
C ARG A 82 4.67 -13.54 0.13
N ASP A 83 4.29 -14.81 0.23
CA ASP A 83 3.10 -15.26 0.94
C ASP A 83 3.22 -15.04 2.46
N THR A 84 4.44 -15.15 2.99
CA THR A 84 4.77 -14.80 4.39
C THR A 84 4.99 -13.30 4.61
N GLY A 85 5.00 -12.49 3.54
CA GLY A 85 5.26 -11.05 3.61
C GLY A 85 6.72 -10.67 3.90
N GLN A 86 7.65 -11.63 3.88
CA GLN A 86 9.08 -11.44 4.19
C GLN A 86 9.96 -11.16 2.97
N ILE A 87 9.41 -11.22 1.75
CA ILE A 87 10.18 -10.89 0.54
C ILE A 87 10.70 -9.45 0.61
N THR A 88 11.96 -9.26 0.21
CA THR A 88 12.65 -7.97 0.16
C THR A 88 13.23 -7.72 -1.23
N MET A 89 13.71 -6.50 -1.48
CA MET A 89 14.43 -6.13 -2.70
C MET A 89 15.60 -7.05 -3.04
N HIS A 90 16.32 -7.55 -2.03
CA HIS A 90 17.54 -8.36 -2.21
C HIS A 90 17.25 -9.70 -2.88
N GLU A 91 16.01 -10.17 -2.79
CA GLU A 91 15.57 -11.43 -3.37
C GLU A 91 15.07 -11.26 -4.81
N LEU A 92 14.88 -10.02 -5.27
CA LEU A 92 14.46 -9.75 -6.63
C LEU A 92 15.65 -9.80 -7.59
N PRO A 93 15.57 -10.55 -8.70
CA PRO A 93 16.69 -10.64 -9.63
C PRO A 93 16.71 -9.52 -10.68
N GLY A 94 17.93 -9.20 -11.12
CA GLY A 94 18.20 -8.48 -12.37
C GLY A 94 17.65 -7.06 -12.41
N ARG A 95 16.73 -6.81 -13.35
CA ARG A 95 16.19 -5.45 -13.58
C ARG A 95 15.17 -5.04 -12.52
N LEU A 96 14.45 -6.00 -11.91
CA LEU A 96 13.48 -5.70 -10.86
C LEU A 96 14.15 -5.12 -9.62
N HIS A 97 15.35 -5.60 -9.28
CA HIS A 97 16.18 -5.01 -8.24
C HIS A 97 16.50 -3.53 -8.54
N ARG A 98 16.90 -3.22 -9.77
CA ARG A 98 17.31 -1.87 -10.17
C ARG A 98 16.15 -0.87 -10.25
N GLU A 99 14.94 -1.34 -10.51
CA GLU A 99 13.73 -0.53 -10.56
C GLU A 99 13.07 -0.35 -9.18
N PHE A 100 13.59 -1.04 -8.17
CA PHE A 100 13.04 -0.98 -6.83
C PHE A 100 13.29 0.39 -6.18
N PRO A 101 12.27 1.02 -5.57
CA PRO A 101 12.46 2.33 -4.95
C PRO A 101 13.44 2.26 -3.78
N GLY A 102 14.47 3.10 -3.81
CA GLY A 102 15.56 3.09 -2.83
C GLY A 102 15.14 3.39 -1.40
N GLU A 103 13.99 4.06 -1.21
CA GLU A 103 13.44 4.37 0.12
C GLU A 103 12.95 3.14 0.90
N PHE A 104 12.79 1.98 0.24
CA PHE A 104 12.35 0.74 0.86
C PHE A 104 13.46 -0.34 0.93
N ILE A 105 14.73 0.03 0.75
CA ILE A 105 15.85 -0.91 0.87
C ILE A 105 15.86 -1.53 2.28
N GLY A 106 16.03 -2.84 2.35
CA GLY A 106 16.03 -3.60 3.60
C GLY A 106 14.64 -3.83 4.21
N LEU A 107 13.58 -3.30 3.61
CA LEU A 107 12.22 -3.51 4.10
C LEU A 107 11.56 -4.74 3.47
N THR A 108 10.72 -5.41 4.27
CA THR A 108 9.88 -6.52 3.81
C THR A 108 8.60 -6.00 3.17
N LEU A 109 7.96 -6.84 2.35
CA LEU A 109 6.64 -6.55 1.78
C LEU A 109 5.62 -6.13 2.85
N GLN A 110 5.62 -6.79 4.00
CA GLN A 110 4.73 -6.45 5.11
C GLN A 110 5.00 -5.04 5.66
N GLN A 111 6.27 -4.70 5.90
CA GLN A 111 6.66 -3.37 6.39
C GLN A 111 6.28 -2.28 5.40
N ILE A 112 6.51 -2.52 4.10
CA ILE A 112 6.16 -1.57 3.04
C ILE A 112 4.65 -1.34 3.01
N ARG A 113 3.83 -2.39 3.12
CA ARG A 113 2.36 -2.24 3.20
C ARG A 113 1.93 -1.37 4.38
N THR A 114 2.51 -1.60 5.56
CA THR A 114 2.22 -0.77 6.75
C THR A 114 2.60 0.69 6.55
N LEU A 115 3.78 0.98 5.97
CA LEU A 115 4.21 2.35 5.67
C LEU A 115 3.33 3.04 4.62
N CYS A 116 2.80 2.25 3.68
CA CYS A 116 1.98 2.74 2.58
C CYS A 116 0.47 2.70 2.87
N GLY A 117 0.04 2.25 4.06
CA GLY A 117 -1.36 2.18 4.47
C GLY A 117 -2.21 1.13 3.73
N GLN A 118 -1.62 -0.01 3.35
CA GLN A 118 -2.30 -1.13 2.67
C GLN A 118 -2.47 -2.38 3.53
#